data_AF-A0A5B6ZHC4-F1
#
_entry.id   AF-A0A5B6ZHC4-F1
#
_cell.length_a   1.000
_cell.length_b   1.000
_cell.length_c   1.000
_cell.angle_alpha   90.00
_cell.angle_beta   90.00
_cell.angle_gamma   90.00
#
_symmetry.space_group_name_H-M   'P 1'
#
loop_
_entity.id
_entity.type
_entity.pdbx_description
1 polymer ?
#
loop_
_entity_poly.entity_id
_entity_poly.type
_entity_poly.pdbx_seq_one_letter_code
_entity_poly.pdbx_strand_id
1 'polypeptide(L)'
;KIIGFETAIRRPYFHMRPLNIAELENWHNYLDFIEGEDDFNEVVKLYERCLIACANYPEYWIRYVLCMEASGSIDLANNALARATQVFVKRQPEIHLFAARFKEQSGDIPGAQAAYQLVQTEISPGLLEAIIKHANMEHRLGNLEDACSVYEQAIAIEKGKEHSQTLPLLFAQYSRFLHLVSGNVEKAREILGQALENVQMSKPLLEALIHLESI
;
A
#
# COMPACT_ATOMS: atom_id res chain seq x y z
N LYS A 1 -0.20 -16.38 -32.14
CA LYS A 1 -0.99 -15.85 -30.99
C LYS A 1 -0.63 -14.40 -30.69
N ILE A 2 0.66 -14.04 -30.63
CA ILE A 2 1.17 -12.66 -30.47
C ILE A 2 0.47 -11.60 -31.35
N ILE A 3 0.27 -11.87 -32.64
CA ILE A 3 -0.38 -10.93 -33.58
C ILE A 3 -1.74 -10.42 -33.07
N GLY A 4 -2.52 -11.27 -32.39
CA GLY A 4 -3.82 -10.87 -31.84
C GLY A 4 -3.68 -9.77 -30.79
N PHE A 5 -2.75 -9.93 -29.84
CA PHE A 5 -2.46 -8.92 -28.83
C PHE A 5 -1.96 -7.62 -29.45
N GLU A 6 -1.02 -7.71 -30.40
CA GLU A 6 -0.45 -6.53 -31.09
C GLU A 6 -1.52 -5.73 -31.84
N THR A 7 -2.42 -6.40 -32.56
CA THR A 7 -3.49 -5.73 -33.30
C THR A 7 -4.53 -5.05 -32.40
N ALA A 8 -4.65 -5.48 -31.14
CA ALA A 8 -5.55 -4.90 -30.16
C ALA A 8 -4.97 -3.67 -29.45
N ILE A 9 -3.64 -3.46 -29.50
CA ILE A 9 -2.99 -2.28 -28.94
C ILE A 9 -3.20 -1.09 -29.89
N ARG A 10 -4.15 -0.20 -29.55
CA ARG A 10 -4.43 1.00 -30.34
C ARG A 10 -3.53 2.17 -29.99
N ARG A 11 -3.08 2.24 -28.73
CA ARG A 11 -2.24 3.32 -28.23
C ARG A 11 -0.93 2.78 -27.64
N PRO A 12 0.12 2.59 -28.45
CA PRO A 12 1.41 2.07 -27.99
C PRO A 12 2.33 3.13 -27.36
N TYR A 13 1.84 4.36 -27.18
CA TYR A 13 2.59 5.51 -26.66
C TYR A 13 1.93 6.10 -25.42
N PHE A 14 2.70 6.84 -24.62
CA PHE A 14 2.19 7.51 -23.44
C PHE A 14 1.17 8.60 -23.79
N HIS A 15 0.07 8.65 -23.04
CA HIS A 15 -0.93 9.70 -23.16
C HIS A 15 -1.67 9.91 -21.83
N MET A 16 -2.07 11.15 -21.52
CA MET A 16 -2.71 11.49 -20.25
C MET A 16 -4.13 10.91 -20.09
N ARG A 17 -4.89 10.79 -21.19
CA ARG A 17 -6.21 10.13 -21.14
C ARG A 17 -6.05 8.68 -20.73
N PRO A 18 -6.87 8.16 -19.80
CA PRO A 18 -6.87 6.74 -19.48
C PRO A 18 -7.01 5.85 -20.72
N LEU A 19 -6.35 4.71 -20.73
CA LEU A 19 -6.68 3.58 -21.60
C LEU A 19 -8.08 3.08 -21.25
N ASN A 20 -8.77 2.55 -22.24
CA ASN A 20 -10.04 1.88 -21.98
C ASN A 20 -9.81 0.52 -21.33
N ILE A 21 -10.86 -0.03 -20.71
CA ILE A 21 -10.78 -1.30 -19.97
C ILE A 21 -10.29 -2.45 -20.87
N ALA A 22 -10.75 -2.52 -22.13
CA ALA A 22 -10.33 -3.57 -23.06
C ALA A 22 -8.84 -3.48 -23.45
N GLU A 23 -8.27 -2.28 -23.55
CA GLU A 23 -6.83 -2.09 -23.77
C GLU A 23 -6.01 -2.53 -22.56
N LEU A 24 -6.47 -2.22 -21.35
CA LEU A 24 -5.83 -2.67 -20.10
C LEU A 24 -5.90 -4.19 -19.97
N GLU A 25 -7.08 -4.79 -20.18
CA GLU A 25 -7.25 -6.24 -20.19
C GLU A 25 -6.36 -6.91 -21.25
N ASN A 26 -6.24 -6.32 -22.44
CA ASN A 26 -5.33 -6.84 -23.46
C ASN A 26 -3.87 -6.83 -23.02
N TRP A 27 -3.40 -5.78 -22.33
CA TRP A 27 -2.05 -5.74 -21.78
C TRP A 27 -1.84 -6.80 -20.70
N HIS A 28 -2.79 -6.96 -19.77
CA HIS A 28 -2.70 -8.05 -18.78
C HIS A 28 -2.65 -9.42 -19.43
N ASN A 29 -3.53 -9.71 -20.38
CA ASN A 29 -3.54 -10.99 -21.10
C ASN A 29 -2.25 -11.23 -21.89
N TYR A 30 -1.64 -10.17 -22.44
CA TYR A 30 -0.39 -10.29 -23.16
C TYR A 30 0.79 -10.54 -22.21
N LEU A 31 0.82 -9.86 -21.07
CA LEU A 31 1.82 -10.13 -20.03
C LEU A 31 1.65 -11.55 -19.47
N ASP A 32 0.42 -12.02 -19.21
CA ASP A 32 0.14 -13.41 -18.78
C ASP A 32 0.69 -14.41 -19.79
N PHE A 33 0.49 -14.15 -21.08
CA PHE A 33 0.98 -15.01 -22.16
C PHE A 33 2.51 -15.10 -22.19
N ILE A 34 3.21 -13.96 -22.10
CA ILE A 34 4.67 -13.94 -22.18
C ILE A 34 5.35 -14.40 -20.89
N GLU A 35 4.76 -14.16 -19.72
CA GLU A 35 5.26 -14.70 -18.45
C GLU A 35 5.22 -16.23 -18.39
N GLY A 36 4.35 -16.87 -19.18
CA GLY A 36 4.30 -18.32 -19.32
C GLY A 36 5.35 -18.91 -20.27
N GLU A 37 6.14 -18.07 -20.95
CA GLU A 37 7.21 -18.48 -21.86
C GLU A 37 8.58 -18.42 -21.13
N ASP A 38 9.54 -19.25 -21.54
CA ASP A 38 10.85 -19.39 -20.87
C ASP A 38 11.89 -18.32 -21.27
N ASP A 39 11.50 -17.28 -22.03
CA ASP A 39 12.43 -16.22 -22.47
C ASP A 39 12.32 -14.94 -21.62
N PHE A 40 13.18 -14.88 -20.60
CA PHE A 40 13.28 -13.72 -19.71
C PHE A 40 13.51 -12.39 -20.44
N ASN A 41 14.28 -12.38 -21.53
CA ASN A 41 14.55 -11.14 -22.26
C ASN A 41 13.30 -10.62 -22.97
N GLU A 42 12.47 -11.53 -23.51
CA GLU A 42 11.19 -11.15 -24.12
C GLU A 42 10.19 -10.66 -23.08
N VAL A 43 10.17 -11.26 -21.87
CA VAL A 43 9.40 -10.76 -20.73
C VAL A 43 9.76 -9.32 -20.41
N VAL A 44 11.06 -9.03 -20.19
CA VAL A 44 11.54 -7.68 -19.89
C VAL A 44 11.19 -6.69 -21.01
N LYS A 45 11.41 -7.06 -22.28
CA LYS A 45 11.08 -6.19 -23.43
C LYS A 45 9.60 -5.86 -23.47
N LEU A 46 8.72 -6.84 -23.24
CA LEU A 46 7.28 -6.60 -23.26
C LEU A 46 6.86 -5.70 -22.10
N TYR A 47 7.41 -5.90 -20.91
CA TYR A 47 7.15 -5.04 -19.75
C TYR A 47 7.56 -3.59 -20.01
N GLU A 48 8.79 -3.36 -20.49
CA GLU A 48 9.26 -2.02 -20.81
C GLU A 48 8.37 -1.34 -21.85
N ARG A 49 7.87 -2.10 -22.84
CA ARG A 49 6.95 -1.58 -23.86
C ARG A 49 5.55 -1.31 -23.30
N CYS A 50 5.03 -2.19 -22.44
CA CYS A 50 3.74 -2.02 -21.76
C CYS A 50 3.74 -0.73 -20.94
N LEU A 51 4.81 -0.48 -20.19
CA LEU A 51 4.95 0.68 -19.32
C LEU A 51 5.05 2.01 -20.07
N ILE A 52 5.30 2.03 -21.39
CA ILE A 52 5.19 3.25 -22.19
C ILE A 52 3.73 3.74 -22.21
N ALA A 53 2.79 2.84 -22.51
CA ALA A 53 1.36 3.18 -22.57
C ALA A 53 0.71 3.19 -21.17
N CYS A 54 1.19 2.32 -20.27
CA CYS A 54 0.61 2.07 -18.95
C CYS A 54 1.37 2.76 -17.80
N ALA A 55 2.21 3.76 -18.09
CA ALA A 55 3.07 4.39 -17.08
C ALA A 55 2.32 4.93 -15.85
N ASN A 56 1.07 5.38 -16.00
CA ASN A 56 0.28 5.99 -14.93
C ASN A 56 -0.50 4.97 -14.07
N TYR A 57 -0.32 3.67 -14.32
CA TYR A 57 -1.09 2.58 -13.73
C TYR A 57 -0.21 1.77 -12.76
N PRO A 58 -0.33 1.98 -11.44
CA PRO A 58 0.49 1.30 -10.43
C PRO A 58 0.50 -0.23 -10.56
N GLU A 59 -0.61 -0.82 -10.98
CA GLU A 59 -0.78 -2.28 -11.08
C GLU A 59 0.23 -2.92 -12.04
N TYR A 60 0.60 -2.26 -13.14
CA TYR A 60 1.60 -2.77 -14.08
C TYR A 60 3.02 -2.66 -13.54
N TRP A 61 3.31 -1.60 -12.77
CA TRP A 61 4.60 -1.47 -12.09
C TRP A 61 4.75 -2.53 -11.01
N ILE A 62 3.72 -2.74 -10.19
CA ILE A 62 3.70 -3.77 -9.15
C ILE A 62 3.90 -5.15 -9.76
N ARG A 63 3.17 -5.46 -10.84
CA ARG A 63 3.31 -6.74 -11.55
C ARG A 63 4.72 -6.92 -12.12
N TYR A 64 5.31 -5.88 -12.71
CA TYR A 64 6.68 -5.91 -13.22
C TYR A 64 7.70 -6.20 -12.12
N VAL A 65 7.61 -5.49 -10.99
CA VAL A 65 8.51 -5.69 -9.84
C VAL A 65 8.42 -7.13 -9.33
N LEU A 66 7.20 -7.66 -9.15
CA LEU A 66 6.98 -9.03 -8.69
C LEU A 66 7.52 -10.07 -9.69
N CYS A 67 7.33 -9.85 -10.99
CA CYS A 67 7.84 -10.74 -12.04
C CYS A 67 9.38 -10.76 -12.04
N MET A 68 10.03 -9.61 -11.91
CA MET A 68 11.49 -9.51 -11.85
C MET A 68 12.06 -10.12 -10.57
N GLU A 69 11.39 -9.93 -9.43
CA GLU A 69 11.73 -10.57 -8.16
C GLU A 69 11.63 -12.10 -8.25
N ALA A 70 10.52 -12.63 -8.77
CA ALA A 70 10.32 -14.06 -8.95
C ALA A 70 11.33 -14.69 -9.92
N SER A 71 11.81 -13.92 -10.89
CA SER A 71 12.87 -14.34 -11.84
C SER A 71 14.28 -14.22 -11.26
N GLY A 72 14.43 -13.84 -9.98
CA GLY A 72 15.72 -13.65 -9.30
C GLY A 72 16.47 -12.37 -9.70
N SER A 73 15.87 -11.50 -10.50
CA SER A 73 16.49 -10.26 -11.00
C SER A 73 16.14 -9.07 -10.12
N ILE A 74 16.69 -9.08 -8.90
CA ILE A 74 16.41 -8.06 -7.86
C ILE A 74 16.81 -6.64 -8.30
N ASP A 75 17.87 -6.49 -9.09
CA ASP A 75 18.29 -5.17 -9.61
C ASP A 75 17.25 -4.56 -10.54
N LEU A 76 16.63 -5.37 -11.40
CA LEU A 76 15.56 -4.93 -12.29
C LEU A 76 14.27 -4.61 -11.51
N ALA A 77 13.94 -5.42 -10.51
CA ALA A 77 12.83 -5.17 -9.61
C ALA A 77 12.99 -3.81 -8.88
N ASN A 78 14.16 -3.55 -8.31
CA ASN A 78 14.49 -2.28 -7.65
C ASN A 78 14.47 -1.10 -8.63
N ASN A 79 14.98 -1.27 -9.85
CA ASN A 79 14.96 -0.24 -10.88
C ASN A 79 13.52 0.14 -11.26
N ALA A 80 12.66 -0.86 -11.51
CA ALA A 80 11.26 -0.67 -11.83
C ALA A 80 10.52 0.05 -10.68
N LEU A 81 10.74 -0.40 -9.44
CA LEU A 81 10.13 0.21 -8.25
C LEU A 81 10.58 1.66 -8.06
N ALA A 82 11.86 1.98 -8.27
CA ALA A 82 12.37 3.33 -8.19
C ALA A 82 11.74 4.25 -9.26
N ARG A 83 11.63 3.79 -10.52
CA ARG A 83 10.95 4.53 -11.59
C ARG A 83 9.49 4.79 -11.25
N ALA A 84 8.78 3.79 -10.73
CA ALA A 84 7.38 3.91 -10.34
C ALA A 84 7.20 4.96 -9.24
N THR A 85 7.95 4.82 -8.13
CA THR A 85 7.81 5.66 -6.92
C THR A 85 8.37 7.07 -7.06
N GLN A 86 9.33 7.31 -7.95
CA GLN A 86 10.00 8.61 -8.08
C GLN A 86 9.57 9.41 -9.32
N VAL A 87 9.18 8.74 -10.40
CA VAL A 87 8.91 9.40 -11.69
C VAL A 87 7.43 9.37 -12.04
N PHE A 88 6.85 8.17 -12.20
CA PHE A 88 5.56 8.02 -12.89
C PHE A 88 4.35 8.07 -11.95
N VAL A 89 4.29 7.18 -10.97
CA VAL A 89 3.14 7.02 -10.05
C VAL A 89 3.46 7.52 -8.64
N LYS A 90 4.39 8.48 -8.52
CA LYS A 90 4.90 9.01 -7.25
C LYS A 90 3.87 9.60 -6.29
N ARG A 91 2.67 9.95 -6.76
CA ARG A 91 1.56 10.48 -5.95
C ARG A 91 0.48 9.44 -5.62
N GLN A 92 0.64 8.20 -6.07
CA GLN A 92 -0.32 7.12 -5.80
C GLN A 92 0.08 6.39 -4.50
N PRO A 93 -0.75 6.34 -3.46
CA PRO A 93 -0.38 5.67 -2.21
C PRO A 93 -0.06 4.17 -2.39
N GLU A 94 -0.80 3.49 -3.27
CA GLU A 94 -0.69 2.05 -3.50
C GLU A 94 0.73 1.58 -3.82
N ILE A 95 1.44 2.27 -4.74
CA ILE A 95 2.81 1.88 -5.11
C ILE A 95 3.79 2.06 -3.95
N HIS A 96 3.56 3.04 -3.07
CA HIS A 96 4.44 3.29 -1.92
C HIS A 96 4.16 2.30 -0.78
N LEU A 97 2.90 1.91 -0.57
CA LEU A 97 2.55 0.83 0.35
C LEU A 97 3.12 -0.51 -0.11
N PHE A 98 3.09 -0.76 -1.43
CA PHE A 98 3.78 -1.91 -2.04
C PHE A 98 5.30 -1.82 -1.83
N ALA A 99 5.91 -0.65 -2.10
CA ALA A 99 7.35 -0.45 -1.92
C ALA A 99 7.80 -0.68 -0.47
N ALA A 100 7.01 -0.22 0.51
CA ALA A 100 7.30 -0.43 1.92
C ALA A 100 7.36 -1.93 2.26
N ARG A 101 6.36 -2.71 1.83
CA ARG A 101 6.31 -4.15 2.02
C ARG A 101 7.47 -4.86 1.31
N PHE A 102 7.75 -4.49 0.06
CA PHE A 102 8.83 -5.09 -0.73
C PHE A 102 10.19 -4.88 -0.05
N LYS A 103 10.44 -3.69 0.49
CA LYS A 103 11.66 -3.37 1.23
C LYS A 103 11.75 -4.09 2.57
N GLU A 104 10.65 -4.20 3.30
CA GLU A 104 10.60 -5.00 4.53
C GLU A 104 10.99 -6.47 4.24
N GLN A 105 10.45 -7.05 3.17
CA GLN A 105 10.73 -8.44 2.77
C GLN A 105 12.19 -8.65 2.32
N SER A 106 12.81 -7.65 1.70
CA SER A 106 14.22 -7.69 1.33
C SER A 106 15.18 -7.33 2.48
N GLY A 107 14.66 -6.96 3.65
CA GLY A 107 15.44 -6.60 4.84
C GLY A 107 15.85 -5.13 4.93
N ASP A 108 15.44 -4.28 3.98
CA ASP A 108 15.62 -2.82 4.04
C ASP A 108 14.55 -2.17 4.94
N ILE A 109 14.67 -2.39 6.25
CA ILE A 109 13.75 -1.83 7.25
C ILE A 109 13.72 -0.30 7.23
N PRO A 110 14.87 0.42 7.19
CA PRO A 110 14.85 1.88 7.14
C PRO A 110 14.14 2.40 5.89
N GLY A 111 14.34 1.75 4.74
CA GLY A 111 13.66 2.12 3.51
C GLY A 111 12.16 1.83 3.51
N ALA A 112 11.72 0.80 4.25
CA ALA A 112 10.31 0.49 4.47
C ALA A 112 9.62 1.53 5.36
N GLN A 113 10.25 1.89 6.49
CA GLN A 113 9.79 2.95 7.39
C GLN A 113 9.67 4.29 6.65
N ALA A 114 10.69 4.66 5.87
CA ALA A 114 10.67 5.89 5.08
C ALA A 114 9.53 5.91 4.05
N ALA A 115 9.23 4.77 3.42
CA ALA A 115 8.12 4.67 2.47
C ALA A 115 6.74 4.83 3.17
N TYR A 116 6.54 4.22 4.35
CA TYR A 116 5.32 4.46 5.13
C TYR A 116 5.20 5.90 5.60
N GLN A 117 6.29 6.48 6.10
CA GLN A 117 6.31 7.87 6.57
C GLN A 117 5.98 8.83 5.43
N LEU A 118 6.55 8.65 4.24
CA LEU A 118 6.26 9.45 3.05
C LEU A 118 4.76 9.44 2.71
N VAL A 119 4.11 8.28 2.81
CA VAL A 119 2.66 8.18 2.57
C VAL A 119 1.88 8.99 3.60
N GLN A 120 2.26 8.88 4.88
CA GLN A 120 1.57 9.53 5.99
C GLN A 120 1.79 11.06 6.05
N THR A 121 2.91 11.57 5.54
CA THR A 121 3.25 13.00 5.62
C THR A 121 2.95 13.76 4.33
N GLU A 122 3.21 13.17 3.16
CA GLU A 122 3.21 13.91 1.89
C GLU A 122 2.16 13.44 0.88
N ILE A 123 1.87 12.14 0.83
CA ILE A 123 1.05 11.57 -0.27
C ILE A 123 -0.42 11.50 0.12
N SER A 124 -0.71 10.91 1.28
CA SER A 124 -2.07 10.74 1.76
C SER A 124 -2.11 10.77 3.30
N PRO A 125 -1.97 11.96 3.91
CA PRO A 125 -2.08 12.10 5.37
C PRO A 125 -3.42 11.62 5.90
N GLY A 126 -3.38 10.81 6.97
CA GLY A 126 -4.58 10.19 7.54
C GLY A 126 -5.07 8.95 6.80
N LEU A 127 -4.31 8.42 5.82
CA LEU A 127 -4.64 7.14 5.19
C LEU A 127 -4.52 6.00 6.21
N LEU A 128 -5.66 5.51 6.68
CA LEU A 128 -5.76 4.48 7.71
C LEU A 128 -5.00 3.20 7.35
N GLU A 129 -5.04 2.80 6.07
CA GLU A 129 -4.32 1.62 5.58
C GLU A 129 -2.81 1.74 5.78
N ALA A 130 -2.23 2.93 5.53
CA ALA A 130 -0.80 3.17 5.71
C ALA A 130 -0.38 3.05 7.18
N ILE A 131 -1.21 3.56 8.08
CA ILE A 131 -0.97 3.54 9.53
C ILE A 131 -1.04 2.11 10.06
N ILE A 132 -2.09 1.35 9.69
CA ILE A 132 -2.25 -0.06 10.07
C ILE A 132 -1.07 -0.89 9.58
N LYS A 133 -0.69 -0.75 8.30
CA LYS A 133 0.41 -1.54 7.73
C LYS A 133 1.75 -1.20 8.38
N HIS A 134 2.01 0.08 8.66
CA HIS A 134 3.23 0.53 9.35
C HIS A 134 3.30 -0.01 10.79
N ALA A 135 2.24 0.13 11.59
CA ALA A 135 2.21 -0.40 12.95
C ALA A 135 2.36 -1.94 12.98
N ASN A 136 1.73 -2.65 12.03
CA ASN A 136 1.89 -4.10 11.91
C ASN A 136 3.31 -4.51 11.51
N MET A 137 4.03 -3.70 10.73
CA MET A 137 5.44 -3.93 10.42
C MET A 137 6.29 -3.81 11.69
N GLU A 138 6.18 -2.71 12.44
CA GLU A 138 6.92 -2.53 13.69
C GLU A 138 6.64 -3.66 14.68
N HIS A 139 5.38 -4.09 14.78
CA HIS A 139 5.03 -5.25 15.59
C HIS A 139 5.70 -6.55 15.13
N ARG A 140 5.77 -6.83 13.82
CA ARG A 140 6.48 -8.01 13.28
C ARG A 140 7.98 -7.97 13.58
N LEU A 141 8.56 -6.78 13.70
CA LEU A 141 9.95 -6.57 14.10
C LEU A 141 10.18 -6.72 15.61
N GLY A 142 9.11 -6.89 16.41
CA GLY A 142 9.16 -6.96 17.87
C GLY A 142 9.08 -5.61 18.57
N ASN A 143 8.92 -4.52 17.82
CA ASN A 143 8.89 -3.15 18.34
C ASN A 143 7.45 -2.75 18.68
N LEU A 144 6.89 -3.29 19.76
CA LEU A 144 5.52 -2.98 20.18
C LEU A 144 5.34 -1.49 20.51
N GLU A 145 6.33 -0.87 21.14
CA GLU A 145 6.30 0.55 21.49
C GLU A 145 6.24 1.45 20.24
N ASP A 146 7.05 1.14 19.22
CA ASP A 146 7.03 1.86 17.95
C ASP A 146 5.70 1.67 17.21
N ALA A 147 5.15 0.46 17.23
CA ALA A 147 3.83 0.18 16.66
C ALA A 147 2.72 1.03 17.33
N CYS A 148 2.75 1.15 18.66
CA CYS A 148 1.87 2.05 19.40
C CYS A 148 2.10 3.52 19.03
N SER A 149 3.37 3.94 18.93
CA SER A 149 3.74 5.32 18.58
C SER A 149 3.18 5.74 17.23
N VAL A 150 3.18 4.85 16.23
CA VAL A 150 2.58 5.11 14.91
C VAL A 150 1.10 5.50 15.02
N TYR A 151 0.31 4.78 15.82
CA TYR A 151 -1.10 5.14 16.06
C TYR A 151 -1.24 6.44 16.86
N GLU A 152 -0.46 6.61 17.91
CA GLU A 152 -0.51 7.77 18.80
C GLU A 152 -0.18 9.07 18.04
N GLN A 153 0.84 9.04 17.17
CA GLN A 153 1.19 10.17 16.30
C GLN A 153 0.07 10.50 15.32
N ALA A 154 -0.52 9.48 14.67
CA ALA A 154 -1.63 9.69 13.75
C ALA A 154 -2.85 10.28 14.45
N ILE A 155 -3.18 9.80 15.65
CA ILE A 155 -4.28 10.33 16.48
C ILE A 155 -3.99 11.78 16.86
N ALA A 156 -2.77 12.11 17.27
CA ALA A 156 -2.40 13.48 17.64
C ALA A 156 -2.57 14.47 16.47
N ILE A 157 -2.19 14.06 15.25
CA ILE A 157 -2.36 14.86 14.03
C ILE A 157 -3.86 15.07 13.73
N GLU A 158 -4.66 14.02 13.80
CA GLU A 158 -6.09 14.11 13.48
C GLU A 158 -6.90 14.86 14.55
N LYS A 159 -6.50 14.81 15.83
CA LYS A 159 -7.09 15.63 16.90
C LYS A 159 -6.94 17.13 16.68
N GLY A 160 -5.87 17.55 16.00
CA GLY A 160 -5.65 18.95 15.63
C GLY A 160 -6.61 19.49 14.57
N LYS A 161 -7.45 18.63 13.97
CA LYS A 161 -8.40 19.00 12.90
C LYS A 161 -9.81 19.10 13.49
N GLU A 162 -10.53 20.18 13.18
CA GLU A 162 -11.86 20.46 13.77
C GLU A 162 -12.93 19.37 13.49
N HIS A 163 -12.81 18.62 12.39
CA HIS A 163 -13.81 17.60 11.99
C HIS A 163 -13.15 16.41 11.28
N SER A 164 -12.22 15.71 11.94
CA SER A 164 -11.60 14.52 11.36
C SER A 164 -12.56 13.33 11.31
N GLN A 165 -12.88 12.86 10.11
CA GLN A 165 -13.61 11.60 9.90
C GLN A 165 -12.75 10.37 10.18
N THR A 166 -11.42 10.52 10.11
CA THR A 166 -10.45 9.45 10.31
C THR A 166 -10.20 9.18 11.79
N LEU A 167 -10.32 10.20 12.65
CA LEU A 167 -10.04 10.08 14.09
C LEU A 167 -10.81 8.95 14.80
N PRO A 168 -12.15 8.81 14.69
CA PRO A 168 -12.85 7.68 15.28
C PRO A 168 -12.39 6.32 14.73
N LEU A 169 -12.03 6.24 13.44
CA LEU A 169 -11.48 5.02 12.84
C LEU A 169 -10.12 4.66 13.44
N LEU A 170 -9.26 5.65 13.69
CA LEU A 170 -7.95 5.42 14.32
C LEU A 170 -8.08 4.88 15.73
N PHE A 171 -8.96 5.45 16.54
CA PHE A 171 -9.23 4.93 17.89
C PHE A 171 -9.73 3.49 17.87
N ALA A 172 -10.70 3.19 17.00
CA ALA A 172 -11.24 1.84 16.85
C ALA A 172 -10.16 0.84 16.42
N GLN A 173 -9.33 1.20 15.43
CA GLN A 173 -8.26 0.32 14.95
C GLN A 173 -7.12 0.17 15.95
N TYR A 174 -6.75 1.23 16.67
CA TYR A 174 -5.71 1.16 17.69
C TYR A 174 -6.13 0.28 18.86
N SER A 175 -7.37 0.44 19.34
CA SER A 175 -7.94 -0.44 20.37
C SER A 175 -7.97 -1.90 19.90
N ARG A 176 -8.41 -2.15 18.65
CA ARG A 176 -8.40 -3.49 18.07
C ARG A 176 -6.99 -4.09 17.97
N PHE A 177 -6.00 -3.30 17.58
CA PHE A 177 -4.60 -3.72 17.54
C PHE A 177 -4.10 -4.11 18.93
N LEU A 178 -4.33 -3.27 19.94
CA LEU A 178 -3.93 -3.55 21.32
C LEU A 178 -4.58 -4.82 21.87
N HIS A 179 -5.87 -5.02 21.58
CA HIS A 179 -6.60 -6.18 22.04
C HIS A 179 -6.20 -7.47 21.31
N LEU A 180 -6.29 -7.51 19.98
CA LEU A 180 -6.14 -8.74 19.20
C LEU A 180 -4.68 -9.09 18.89
N VAL A 181 -3.79 -8.09 18.80
CA VAL A 181 -2.39 -8.30 18.40
C VAL A 181 -1.49 -8.27 19.62
N SER A 182 -1.59 -7.23 20.45
CA SER A 182 -0.76 -7.09 21.65
C SER A 182 -1.28 -7.86 22.88
N GLY A 183 -2.55 -8.29 22.90
CA GLY A 183 -3.18 -8.94 24.05
C GLY A 183 -3.42 -8.01 25.26
N ASN A 184 -3.26 -6.69 25.10
CA ASN A 184 -3.39 -5.71 26.18
C ASN A 184 -4.79 -5.10 26.21
N VAL A 185 -5.71 -5.83 26.86
CA VAL A 185 -7.13 -5.46 26.98
C VAL A 185 -7.31 -4.17 27.75
N GLU A 186 -6.54 -3.96 28.82
CA GLU A 186 -6.66 -2.77 29.66
C GLU A 186 -6.28 -1.50 28.90
N LYS A 187 -5.16 -1.51 28.15
CA LYS A 187 -4.78 -0.38 27.31
C LYS A 187 -5.80 -0.17 26.18
N ALA A 188 -6.36 -1.23 25.60
CA ALA A 188 -7.41 -1.11 24.59
C ALA A 188 -8.67 -0.41 25.13
N ARG A 189 -9.05 -0.69 26.39
CA ARG A 189 -10.18 -0.03 27.07
C ARG A 189 -9.88 1.44 27.36
N GLU A 190 -8.66 1.75 27.80
CA GLU A 190 -8.21 3.13 28.02
C GLU A 190 -8.31 3.96 26.73
N ILE A 191 -7.82 3.43 25.60
CA ILE A 191 -7.86 4.10 24.30
C ILE A 191 -9.30 4.36 23.84
N LEU A 192 -10.24 3.42 24.06
CA LEU A 192 -11.65 3.66 23.76
C LEU A 192 -12.28 4.69 24.71
N GLY A 193 -11.90 4.70 25.99
CA GLY A 193 -12.31 5.74 26.94
C GLY A 193 -11.89 7.13 26.47
N GLN A 194 -10.63 7.28 26.04
CA GLN A 194 -10.14 8.53 25.44
C GLN A 194 -10.92 8.90 24.17
N ALA A 195 -11.31 7.94 23.35
CA ALA A 195 -12.10 8.21 22.14
C ALA A 195 -13.46 8.84 22.46
N LEU A 196 -14.12 8.40 23.53
CA LEU A 196 -15.42 8.92 23.97
C LEU A 196 -15.37 10.38 24.43
N GLU A 197 -14.23 10.80 25.00
CA GLU A 197 -14.02 12.20 25.41
C GLU A 197 -13.74 13.13 24.23
N ASN A 198 -13.14 12.59 23.15
CA ASN A 198 -12.58 13.39 22.06
C ASN A 198 -13.45 13.36 20.79
N VAL A 199 -14.36 12.40 20.62
CA VAL A 199 -15.06 12.16 19.36
C VAL A 199 -16.54 11.87 19.58
N GLN A 200 -17.40 12.37 18.68
CA GLN A 200 -18.80 11.96 18.64
C GLN A 200 -18.92 10.46 18.37
N MET A 201 -19.89 9.83 19.04
CA MET A 201 -20.14 8.40 18.90
C MET A 201 -20.41 8.04 17.45
N SER A 202 -19.65 7.09 16.92
CA SER A 202 -19.73 6.63 15.54
C SER A 202 -19.84 5.12 15.49
N LYS A 203 -20.42 4.58 14.40
CA LYS A 203 -20.57 3.13 14.21
C LYS A 203 -19.26 2.35 14.45
N PRO A 204 -18.09 2.76 13.91
CA PRO A 204 -16.84 2.04 14.16
C PRO A 204 -16.43 1.98 15.63
N LEU A 205 -16.69 3.06 16.39
CA LEU A 205 -16.36 3.11 17.81
C LEU A 205 -17.29 2.22 18.64
N LEU A 206 -18.58 2.23 18.32
CA LEU A 206 -19.57 1.33 18.94
C LEU A 206 -19.25 -0.13 18.66
N GLU A 207 -18.90 -0.48 17.42
CA GLU A 207 -18.49 -1.84 17.06
C GLU A 207 -17.24 -2.28 17.84
N ALA A 208 -16.24 -1.39 17.99
CA ALA A 208 -15.04 -1.68 18.77
C ALA A 208 -15.35 -1.88 20.26
N LEU A 209 -16.21 -1.04 20.86
CA LEU A 209 -16.64 -1.16 22.26
C LEU A 209 -17.40 -2.47 22.51
N ILE A 210 -18.39 -2.78 21.66
CA ILE A 210 -19.17 -4.01 21.77
C ILE A 210 -18.25 -5.23 21.65
N HIS A 211 -17.34 -5.22 20.67
CA HIS A 211 -16.41 -6.33 20.49
C HIS A 211 -15.51 -6.52 21.71
N LEU A 212 -14.99 -5.45 22.31
CA LEU A 212 -14.12 -5.52 23.48
C LEU A 212 -14.84 -6.09 24.72
N GLU A 213 -16.10 -5.73 24.93
CA GLU A 213 -16.88 -6.13 26.11
C GLU A 213 -17.64 -7.47 25.93
N SER A 214 -17.66 -8.01 24.71
CA SER A 214 -18.33 -9.28 24.37
C SER A 214 -17.51 -10.54 24.69
N ILE A 215 -16.29 -10.39 25.22
CA ILE A 215 -15.30 -11.45 25.50
C ILE A 215 -15.05 -11.53 27.00
#